data_AF-A0A4Q2LKN0-F1
#
_entry.id   AF-A0A4Q2LKN0-F1
#
_cell.length_a   1.000
_cell.length_b   1.000
_cell.length_c   1.000
_cell.angle_alpha   90.00
_cell.angle_beta   90.00
_cell.angle_gamma   90.00
#
_symmetry.space_group_name_H-M   'P 1'
#
loop_
_entity.id
_entity.type
_entity.pdbx_description
1 polymer ?
#
loop_
_entity_poly.entity_id
_entity_poly.type
_entity_poly.pdbx_seq_one_letter_code
_entity_poly.pdbx_strand_id
1 'polypeptide(L)'
;MEHNMIIIAQGLAEVLQRGKVRHLEQGFMTDAERGWSGADVRRIEVTYENGQKESVIFKEAALKERMTLKTLTDQGHRNTPAAFSLDLEIDEPRWMAIEDLGSVKSPLLHVIWRLCTMRRKA
;
A
#
# COMPACT_ATOMS: atom_id res chain seq x y z
N MET A 1 14.23 15.10 1.00
CA MET A 1 13.45 13.88 1.31
C MET A 1 11.96 14.13 1.07
N GLU A 2 11.36 15.17 1.66
CA GLU A 2 9.93 15.52 1.48
C GLU A 2 9.51 15.77 0.02
N HIS A 3 10.36 16.42 -0.79
CA HIS A 3 10.03 16.72 -2.18
C HIS A 3 9.76 15.46 -3.03
N ASN A 4 10.59 14.42 -2.85
CA ASN A 4 10.39 13.14 -3.55
C ASN A 4 9.11 12.45 -3.08
N MET A 5 8.77 12.57 -1.79
CA MET A 5 7.54 11.98 -1.26
C MET A 5 6.28 12.64 -1.82
N ILE A 6 6.28 13.97 -1.99
CA ILE A 6 5.17 14.66 -2.66
C ILE A 6 4.99 14.16 -4.10
N ILE A 7 6.07 13.99 -4.85
CA ILE A 7 6.00 13.48 -6.24
C ILE A 7 5.48 12.04 -6.26
N ILE A 8 5.97 11.19 -5.36
CA ILE A 8 5.56 9.78 -5.28
C ILE A 8 4.08 9.68 -4.84
N ALA A 9 3.63 10.49 -3.87
CA ALA A 9 2.24 10.57 -3.46
C ALA A 9 1.35 11.06 -4.61
N GLN A 10 1.81 12.07 -5.36
CA GLN A 10 1.10 12.60 -6.52
C GLN A 10 0.94 11.53 -7.61
N GLY A 11 1.98 10.75 -7.89
CA GLY A 11 1.89 9.65 -8.85
C GLY A 11 0.89 8.57 -8.44
N LEU A 12 0.83 8.22 -7.14
CA LEU A 12 -0.21 7.32 -6.65
C LEU A 12 -1.62 7.94 -6.75
N ALA A 13 -1.76 9.23 -6.44
CA ALA A 13 -3.03 9.94 -6.55
C ALA A 13 -3.55 9.98 -7.99
N GLU A 14 -2.66 10.07 -8.99
CA GLU A 14 -3.01 9.98 -10.41
C GLU A 14 -3.50 8.58 -10.80
N VAL A 15 -2.79 7.53 -10.36
CA VAL A 15 -3.21 6.14 -10.54
C VAL A 15 -4.62 5.90 -9.96
N LEU A 16 -4.88 6.44 -8.76
CA LEU A 16 -6.14 6.29 -8.04
C LEU A 16 -7.22 7.33 -8.40
N GLN A 17 -6.91 8.28 -9.29
CA GLN A 17 -7.80 9.38 -9.70
C GLN A 17 -8.33 10.23 -8.53
N ARG A 18 -7.48 10.54 -7.54
CA ARG A 18 -7.82 11.30 -6.32
C ARG A 18 -7.63 12.81 -6.45
N GLY A 19 -7.04 13.26 -7.55
CA GLY A 19 -6.73 14.67 -7.80
C GLY A 19 -5.34 15.06 -7.30
N LYS A 20 -5.13 16.36 -7.07
CA LYS A 20 -3.81 16.91 -6.76
C LYS A 20 -3.53 16.89 -5.26
N VAL A 21 -2.34 16.42 -4.89
CA VAL A 21 -1.83 16.43 -3.53
C VAL A 21 -1.48 17.86 -3.12
N ARG A 22 -2.04 18.30 -1.99
CA ARG A 22 -1.79 19.63 -1.40
C ARG A 22 -0.79 19.57 -0.27
N HIS A 23 -0.92 18.57 0.61
CA HIS A 23 -0.12 18.49 1.83
C HIS A 23 0.08 17.05 2.28
N LEU A 24 1.20 16.78 2.96
CA LEU A 24 1.55 15.50 3.55
C LEU A 24 1.84 15.70 5.03
N GLU A 25 1.25 14.84 5.87
CA GLU A 25 1.45 14.81 7.31
C GLU A 25 1.91 13.41 7.74
N GLN A 26 2.80 13.31 8.73
CA GLN A 26 3.22 12.02 9.25
C GLN A 26 2.05 11.37 10.00
N GLY A 27 1.59 10.22 9.50
CA GLY A 27 0.54 9.43 10.14
C GLY A 27 1.09 8.56 11.27
N PHE A 28 0.18 8.08 12.11
CA PHE A 28 0.50 7.14 13.18
C PHE A 28 0.56 5.69 12.67
N MET A 29 1.55 4.94 13.17
CA MET A 29 1.71 3.53 12.86
C MET A 29 2.11 2.77 14.12
N THR A 30 1.38 1.69 14.41
CA THR A 30 1.64 0.82 15.55
C THR A 30 2.86 -0.06 15.27
N ASP A 31 3.47 -0.62 16.33
CA ASP A 31 4.61 -1.53 16.18
C ASP A 31 4.24 -2.82 15.42
N ALA A 32 2.98 -3.26 15.50
CA ALA A 32 2.48 -4.39 14.71
C ALA A 32 2.44 -4.07 13.21
N GLU A 33 2.18 -2.82 12.84
CA GLU A 33 2.09 -2.35 11.45
C GLU A 33 3.46 -2.04 10.82
N ARG A 34 4.47 -1.71 11.64
CA ARG A 34 5.87 -1.52 11.18
C ARG A 34 6.45 -2.77 10.54
N GLY A 35 5.89 -3.93 10.88
CA GLY A 35 6.38 -5.21 10.40
C GLY A 35 7.77 -5.54 10.93
N TRP A 36 8.22 -6.77 10.68
CA TRP A 36 9.53 -7.26 11.11
C TRP A 36 10.50 -7.39 9.93
N SER A 37 10.12 -6.91 8.74
CA SER A 37 10.83 -7.19 7.48
C SER A 37 12.09 -6.34 7.26
N GLY A 38 12.49 -5.53 8.25
CA GLY A 38 13.68 -4.66 8.17
C GLY A 38 13.60 -3.52 7.14
N ALA A 39 12.47 -3.35 6.45
CA ALA A 39 12.25 -2.26 5.50
C ALA A 39 11.63 -1.05 6.23
N ASP A 40 12.08 0.17 5.93
CA ASP A 40 11.48 1.38 6.48
C ASP A 40 10.08 1.58 5.85
N VAL A 41 9.07 1.59 6.72
CA VAL A 41 7.65 1.76 6.37
C VAL A 41 7.10 2.93 7.16
N ARG A 42 6.39 3.83 6.47
CA ARG A 42 5.80 5.04 7.06
C ARG A 42 4.38 5.22 6.55
N ARG A 43 3.42 5.42 7.45
CA ARG A 43 2.10 5.91 7.09
C ARG A 43 2.14 7.43 6.97
N ILE A 44 1.64 7.96 5.86
CA ILE A 44 1.54 9.39 5.58
C ILE A 44 0.07 9.72 5.32
N GLU A 45 -0.43 10.75 5.99
CA GLU A 45 -1.74 11.33 5.68
C GLU A 45 -1.57 12.33 4.53
N VAL A 46 -2.35 12.13 3.47
CA VAL A 46 -2.36 12.95 2.27
C VAL A 46 -3.62 13.80 2.29
N THR A 47 -3.44 15.11 2.20
CA THR A 47 -4.55 16.05 1.97
C THR A 47 -4.54 16.50 0.52
N TYR A 48 -5.65 16.33 -0.17
CA TYR A 48 -5.83 16.75 -1.57
C TYR A 48 -6.38 18.18 -1.67
N GLU A 49 -6.32 18.78 -2.87
CA GLU A 49 -6.82 20.14 -3.10
C GLU A 49 -8.33 20.29 -2.85
N ASN A 50 -9.11 19.23 -3.04
CA ASN A 50 -10.54 19.18 -2.73
C ASN A 50 -10.85 19.09 -1.21
N GLY A 51 -9.83 19.01 -0.36
CA GLY A 51 -9.96 18.87 1.09
C GLY A 51 -10.14 17.43 1.59
N GLN A 52 -10.22 16.43 0.69
CA GLN A 52 -10.24 15.03 1.06
C GLN A 52 -8.90 14.64 1.71
N LYS A 53 -8.99 13.81 2.75
CA LYS A 53 -7.84 13.23 3.44
C LYS A 53 -7.87 11.71 3.31
N GLU A 54 -6.72 11.12 3.01
CA GLU A 54 -6.53 9.67 2.94
C GLU A 54 -5.17 9.29 3.53
N SER A 55 -5.03 8.05 4.00
CA SER A 55 -3.73 7.52 4.38
C SER A 55 -3.08 6.79 3.20
N VAL A 56 -1.76 6.87 3.15
CA VAL A 56 -0.90 6.21 2.15
C VAL A 56 0.28 5.59 2.88
N ILE A 57 0.70 4.39 2.45
CA ILE A 57 1.87 3.73 2.99
C ILE A 57 3.07 4.02 2.09
N PHE A 58 4.11 4.60 2.67
CA PHE A 58 5.43 4.72 2.07
C PHE A 58 6.30 3.56 2.52
N LYS A 59 6.98 2.92 1.57
CA LYS A 59 7.91 1.83 1.85
C LYS A 59 9.16 1.96 0.99
N GLU A 60 10.33 1.70 1.57
CA GLU A 60 11.52 1.40 0.79
C GLU A 60 11.45 -0.04 0.26
N ALA A 61 11.45 -0.17 -1.06
CA ALA A 61 11.27 -1.44 -1.74
C ALA A 61 12.42 -1.67 -2.73
N ALA A 62 12.86 -2.93 -2.87
CA ALA A 62 13.84 -3.34 -3.88
C ALA A 62 13.21 -3.32 -5.29
N LEU A 63 14.05 -3.28 -6.33
CA LEU A 63 13.59 -3.16 -7.72
C LEU A 63 12.55 -4.21 -8.12
N LYS A 64 12.78 -5.48 -7.76
CA LYS A 64 11.82 -6.57 -8.04
C LYS A 64 10.44 -6.30 -7.46
N GLU A 65 10.36 -5.79 -6.25
CA GLU A 65 9.08 -5.48 -5.59
C GLU A 65 8.39 -4.29 -6.28
N ARG A 66 9.14 -3.23 -6.60
CA ARG A 66 8.59 -2.04 -7.29
C ARG A 66 8.05 -2.40 -8.66
N MET A 67 8.79 -3.18 -9.45
CA MET A 67 8.36 -3.67 -10.76
C MET A 67 7.12 -4.57 -10.68
N THR A 68 7.07 -5.45 -9.68
CA THR A 68 5.92 -6.35 -9.48
C THR A 68 4.66 -5.55 -9.17
N LEU A 69 4.72 -4.63 -8.21
CA LEU A 69 3.55 -3.84 -7.81
C LEU A 69 3.11 -2.85 -8.89
N LYS A 70 4.06 -2.27 -9.65
CA LYS A 70 3.72 -1.49 -10.84
C LYS A 70 2.92 -2.34 -11.84
N THR A 71 3.40 -3.53 -12.17
CA THR A 71 2.74 -4.41 -13.14
C THR A 71 1.33 -4.77 -12.69
N LEU A 72 1.14 -5.09 -11.41
CA LEU A 72 -0.18 -5.40 -10.85
C LEU A 72 -1.11 -4.19 -10.84
N THR A 73 -0.56 -3.00 -10.58
CA THR A 73 -1.29 -1.73 -10.63
C THR A 73 -1.74 -1.40 -12.05
N ASP A 74 -0.85 -1.50 -13.04
CA ASP A 74 -1.15 -1.25 -14.46
C ASP A 74 -2.24 -2.21 -15.00
N GLN A 75 -2.28 -3.44 -14.48
CA GLN A 75 -3.29 -4.44 -14.83
C GLN A 75 -4.65 -4.22 -14.15
N GLY A 76 -4.75 -3.24 -13.22
CA GLY A 76 -5.97 -2.99 -12.46
C GLY A 76 -6.34 -4.15 -11.53
N HIS A 77 -5.35 -4.86 -10.97
CA HIS A 77 -5.61 -6.02 -10.13
C HIS A 77 -6.32 -5.61 -8.83
N ARG A 78 -7.53 -6.13 -8.61
CA ARG A 78 -8.42 -5.67 -7.52
C ARG A 78 -8.02 -6.11 -6.11
N ASN A 79 -7.15 -7.11 -5.97
CA ASN A 79 -6.74 -7.67 -4.68
C ASN A 79 -5.31 -7.29 -4.29
N THR A 80 -4.72 -6.34 -5.00
CA THR A 80 -3.40 -5.80 -4.70
C THR A 80 -3.56 -4.29 -4.55
N PRO A 81 -3.01 -3.68 -3.48
CA PRO A 81 -3.06 -2.23 -3.35
C PRO A 81 -2.35 -1.59 -4.53
N ALA A 82 -2.91 -0.49 -5.04
CA ALA A 82 -2.23 0.29 -6.06
C ALA A 82 -0.91 0.83 -5.50
N ALA A 83 0.12 0.91 -6.33
CA ALA A 83 1.41 1.43 -5.94
C ALA A 83 2.04 2.30 -7.01
N PHE A 84 2.85 3.25 -6.58
CA PHE A 84 3.63 4.12 -7.45
C PHE A 84 5.04 4.32 -6.91
N SER A 85 6.03 4.16 -7.78
CA SER A 85 7.42 4.55 -7.51
C SER A 85 7.96 5.35 -8.68
N LEU A 86 8.82 6.33 -8.37
CA LEU A 86 9.45 7.19 -9.36
C LEU A 86 10.56 6.48 -10.15
N ASP A 87 11.23 5.50 -9.53
CA ASP A 87 12.41 4.84 -10.07
C ASP A 87 12.20 3.33 -10.18
N LEU A 88 12.28 2.83 -11.41
CA LEU A 88 12.04 1.45 -11.80
C LEU A 88 13.24 0.84 -12.55
N GLU A 89 14.40 1.50 -12.49
CA GLU A 89 15.58 1.10 -13.26
C GLU A 89 16.75 0.74 -12.33
N ILE A 90 16.87 1.41 -11.19
CA ILE A 90 17.99 1.23 -10.26
C ILE A 90 17.70 0.08 -9.28
N ASP A 91 18.65 -0.83 -9.09
CA ASP A 91 18.47 -1.99 -8.20
C ASP A 91 18.45 -1.63 -6.70
N GLU A 92 18.95 -0.44 -6.35
CA GLU A 92 18.91 0.10 -4.99
C GLU A 92 17.48 0.22 -4.45
N PRO A 93 17.28 0.06 -3.12
CA PRO A 93 16.01 0.37 -2.49
C PRO A 93 15.61 1.83 -2.74
N ARG A 94 14.35 2.02 -3.15
CA ARG A 94 13.77 3.34 -3.40
C ARG A 94 12.39 3.41 -2.75
N TRP A 95 11.99 4.61 -2.38
CA TRP A 95 10.67 4.89 -1.86
C TRP A 95 9.58 4.63 -2.91
N MET A 96 8.48 4.09 -2.43
CA MET A 96 7.28 3.81 -3.19
C MET A 96 6.07 4.14 -2.30
N ALA A 97 5.04 4.75 -2.89
CA ALA A 97 3.75 4.92 -2.24
C ALA A 97 2.85 3.73 -2.60
N ILE A 98 2.10 3.26 -1.61
CA ILE A 98 1.19 2.12 -1.70
C ILE A 98 -0.13 2.57 -1.08
N GLU A 99 -1.23 2.23 -1.73
CA GLU A 99 -2.57 2.44 -1.21
C GLU A 99 -2.71 1.81 0.19
N ASP A 100 -3.13 2.60 1.16
CA ASP A 100 -3.43 2.11 2.50
C ASP A 100 -4.85 1.54 2.54
N LEU A 101 -4.96 0.22 2.48
CA LEU A 101 -6.23 -0.48 2.59
C LEU A 101 -6.73 -0.57 4.05
N GLY A 102 -5.98 0.02 4.99
CA GLY A 102 -6.25 -0.03 6.41
C GLY A 102 -6.04 -1.42 7.02
N SER A 103 -6.37 -1.53 8.31
CA SER A 103 -6.46 -2.83 8.94
C SER A 103 -7.73 -3.52 8.45
N VAL A 104 -7.56 -4.56 7.62
CA VAL A 104 -8.61 -5.57 7.48
C VAL A 104 -8.87 -6.09 8.89
N LYS A 105 -10.01 -5.71 9.49
CA LYS A 105 -10.56 -6.48 10.61
C LYS A 105 -10.59 -7.90 10.07
N SER A 106 -9.80 -8.81 10.66
CA SER A 106 -9.73 -10.22 10.26
C SER A 106 -11.10 -10.68 9.80
N PRO A 107 -11.23 -11.45 8.69
CA PRO A 107 -12.51 -12.04 8.35
C PRO A 107 -13.00 -12.71 9.64
N LEU A 108 -14.21 -12.32 10.07
CA LEU A 108 -14.81 -12.81 11.32
C LEU A 108 -14.53 -14.32 11.39
N LEU A 109 -13.66 -14.73 12.32
CA LEU A 109 -13.27 -16.12 12.56
C LEU A 109 -14.43 -16.92 13.20
N HIS A 110 -15.66 -16.61 12.80
CA HIS A 110 -16.91 -17.22 13.21
C HIS A 110 -17.64 -17.92 12.04
N VAL A 111 -16.94 -18.27 10.96
CA VAL A 111 -17.43 -19.28 10.00
C VAL A 111 -16.55 -20.53 10.12
N ILE A 112 -16.81 -21.22 11.23
CA ILE A 112 -16.74 -22.66 11.47
C ILE A 112 -16.15 -23.49 10.31
N TRP A 113 -14.93 -23.98 10.50
CA TRP A 113 -14.35 -25.15 9.82
C TRP A 113 -15.08 -26.47 10.21
N ARG A 114 -16.38 -26.63 9.90
CA ARG A 114 -17.13 -27.90 10.10
C ARG A 114 -17.65 -28.56 8.83
N LEU A 115 -17.02 -28.36 7.67
CA LEU A 115 -17.39 -29.12 6.48
C LEU A 115 -16.25 -29.93 5.84
N CYS A 116 -15.10 -30.08 6.51
CA CYS A 116 -14.03 -30.95 6.01
C CYS A 116 -13.91 -32.32 6.72
N THR A 117 -14.81 -32.64 7.65
CA THR A 117 -14.85 -33.98 8.27
C THR A 117 -16.24 -34.56 8.16
N MET A 118 -16.48 -35.33 7.10
CA MET A 118 -17.28 -36.56 7.03
C MET A 118 -17.96 -36.68 5.67
N ARG A 119 -17.31 -37.36 4.72
CA ARG A 119 -17.87 -38.49 3.96
C ARG A 119 -16.72 -39.28 3.30
N ARG A 120 -16.11 -40.17 4.07
CA ARG A 120 -15.64 -41.46 3.54
C ARG A 120 -16.28 -42.56 4.37
N LYS A 121 -16.73 -43.60 3.68
CA LYS A 121 -17.45 -44.82 4.13
C LYS A 121 -18.97 -44.68 4.14
N ALA A 122 -19.62 -45.20 3.09
CA ALA A 122 -20.03 -46.59 3.06
C ALA A 122 -19.69 -47.15 1.67
#